data_AF-A0A7V4W5Y7-F1
#
_entry.id   AF-A0A7V4W5Y7-F1
#
_cell.length_a   1.000
_cell.length_b   1.000
_cell.length_c   1.000
_cell.angle_alpha   90.00
_cell.angle_beta   90.00
_cell.angle_gamma   90.00
#
_symmetry.space_group_name_H-M   'P 1'
#
loop_
_entity.id
_entity.type
_entity.pdbx_description
1 polymer ?
#
loop_
_entity_poly.entity_id
_entity_poly.type
_entity_poly.pdbx_seq_one_letter_code
_entity_poly.pdbx_strand_id
1 'polypeptide(L)' 'MTLTDKQKKFYEDAHKQTKEEIKEIDAQIEDELAKVKERLAALQEAKKAALQMHAAACMRLSLKNEFEEEAD' A
#
# COMPACT_ATOMS: atom_id res chain seq x y z
N MET A 1 -7.01 -35.03 32.50
CA MET A 1 -5.87 -35.65 31.79
C MET A 1 -4.87 -34.56 31.48
N THR A 2 -3.66 -34.67 32.03
CA THR A 2 -2.54 -33.75 31.78
C THR A 2 -1.82 -34.17 30.49
N LEU A 3 -1.47 -33.20 29.65
CA LEU A 3 -0.67 -33.42 28.44
C LEU A 3 0.63 -34.14 28.79
N THR A 4 0.99 -35.14 27.99
CA THR A 4 2.30 -35.80 28.09
C THR A 4 3.41 -34.84 27.65
N ASP A 5 4.64 -35.04 28.12
CA ASP A 5 5.77 -34.15 27.79
C ASP A 5 6.06 -34.08 26.28
N LYS A 6 5.82 -35.17 25.55
CA LYS A 6 5.92 -35.18 24.08
C LYS A 6 4.87 -34.29 23.41
N GLN A 7 3.64 -34.31 23.90
CA GLN A 7 2.56 -33.46 23.37
C GLN A 7 2.81 -31.99 23.71
N LYS A 8 3.28 -31.68 24.93
CA LYS A 8 3.66 -30.31 25.29
C LYS A 8 4.73 -29.75 24.36
N LYS A 9 5.80 -30.52 24.13
CA LYS A 9 6.89 -30.09 23.25
C LYS A 9 6.42 -29.83 21.82
N PHE A 10 5.58 -30.72 21.26
CA PHE A 10 4.99 -30.52 19.94
C PHE A 10 4.19 -29.21 19.85
N TYR A 11 3.33 -28.94 20.83
CA TYR A 11 2.53 -27.71 20.83
C TYR A 11 3.38 -26.46 21.08
N GLU A 12 4.44 -26.54 21.89
CA GLU A 12 5.40 -25.44 22.08
C GLU A 12 6.15 -25.11 20.79
N ASP A 13 6.63 -26.14 20.09
CA ASP A 13 7.33 -25.99 18.80
C ASP A 13 6.39 -25.40 17.74
N ALA A 14 5.17 -25.94 17.62
CA ALA A 14 4.15 -25.42 16.71
C ALA A 14 3.78 -23.96 17.04
N HIS A 15 3.57 -23.65 18.32
CA HIS A 15 3.28 -22.29 18.76
C HIS A 15 4.41 -21.31 18.43
N LYS A 16 5.67 -21.72 18.61
CA LYS A 16 6.83 -20.89 18.27
C LYS A 16 6.89 -20.64 16.76
N GLN A 17 6.73 -21.69 15.96
CA GLN A 17 6.75 -21.60 14.51
C GLN A 17 5.63 -20.69 13.98
N THR A 18 4.38 -20.90 14.42
CA THR A 18 3.26 -20.05 14.00
C THR A 18 3.45 -18.60 14.42
N LYS A 19 4.09 -18.33 15.57
CA LYS A 19 4.40 -16.96 15.99
C LYS A 19 5.46 -16.30 15.10
N GLU A 20 6.44 -17.06 14.62
CA GLU A 20 7.45 -16.56 13.68
C GLU A 20 6.81 -16.29 12.30
N GLU A 21 5.99 -17.21 11.81
CA GLU A 21 5.22 -17.04 10.55
C GLU A 21 4.34 -15.79 10.59
N ILE A 22 3.63 -15.53 11.69
CA ILE A 22 2.81 -14.31 11.84
C ILE A 22 3.67 -13.05 11.70
N LYS A 23 4.84 -13.01 12.33
CA LYS A 23 5.73 -11.84 12.25
C LYS A 23 6.27 -11.62 10.84
N GLU A 24 6.58 -12.70 10.13
CA GLU A 24 7.02 -12.62 8.74
C GLU A 24 5.89 -12.09 7.83
N ILE A 25 4.67 -12.57 8.05
CA ILE A 25 3.48 -12.08 7.34
C ILE A 25 3.26 -10.59 7.63
N ASP A 26 3.34 -10.16 8.89
CA ASP A 26 3.21 -8.75 9.27
C ASP A 26 4.26 -7.87 8.56
N ALA A 27 5.51 -8.32 8.51
CA ALA A 27 6.58 -7.60 7.81
C ALA A 27 6.32 -7.49 6.31
N GLN A 28 5.81 -8.55 5.67
CA GLN A 28 5.44 -8.51 4.25
C GLN A 28 4.27 -7.56 3.99
N ILE A 29 3.28 -7.53 4.87
CA ILE A 29 2.15 -6.59 4.77
C ILE A 29 2.65 -5.15 4.85
N GLU A 30 3.54 -4.83 5.78
CA GLU A 30 4.10 -3.48 5.93
C GLU A 30 4.90 -3.05 4.68
N ASP A 31 5.70 -3.95 4.11
CA ASP A 31 6.46 -3.69 2.89
C ASP A 31 5.55 -3.41 1.68
N GLU A 32 4.52 -4.24 1.48
CA GLU A 32 3.55 -4.01 0.40
C GLU A 32 2.75 -2.73 0.60
N LEU A 33 2.37 -2.39 1.84
CA LEU A 33 1.74 -1.10 2.15
C LEU A 33 2.67 0.08 1.81
N ALA A 34 3.97 -0.03 2.05
CA ALA A 34 4.93 1.00 1.68
C ALA A 34 5.01 1.18 0.16
N LYS A 35 5.10 0.08 -0.60
CA LYS A 35 5.10 0.11 -2.07
C LYS A 35 3.84 0.74 -2.64
N VAL A 36 2.68 0.40 -2.08
CA VAL A 36 1.39 0.97 -2.51
C VAL A 36 1.36 2.48 -2.24
N LYS A 37 1.84 2.93 -1.08
CA LYS A 37 1.93 4.37 -0.76
C LYS A 37 2.83 5.12 -1.74
N GLU A 38 4.00 4.58 -2.06
CA GLU A 38 4.91 5.17 -3.03
C GLU A 38 4.27 5.25 -4.42
N ARG A 39 3.62 4.16 -4.86
CA ARG A 39 2.91 4.12 -6.14
C ARG A 39 1.76 5.14 -6.20
N LEU A 40 1.02 5.31 -5.12
CA LEU A 40 -0.05 6.30 -5.04
C LEU A 40 0.49 7.72 -5.15
N ALA A 41 1.60 8.03 -4.46
CA ALA A 41 2.24 9.34 -4.57
C ALA A 41 2.71 9.61 -6.01
N ALA A 42 3.35 8.64 -6.66
CA ALA A 42 3.79 8.76 -8.05
C ALA A 42 2.60 9.01 -9.01
N LEU A 43 1.48 8.33 -8.81
CA LEU A 43 0.27 8.52 -9.62
C LEU A 43 -0.37 9.90 -9.39
N GLN A 44 -0.36 10.41 -8.15
CA GLN A 44 -0.85 11.75 -7.85
C GLN A 44 -0.02 12.83 -8.54
N GLU A 45 1.30 12.71 -8.50
CA GLU A 45 2.19 13.65 -9.23
C GLU A 45 1.99 13.56 -10.74
N ALA A 46 1.83 12.35 -11.29
CA ALA A 46 1.52 12.18 -12.70
C ALA A 46 0.15 12.80 -13.09
N LYS A 47 -0.88 12.65 -12.24
CA LYS A 47 -2.19 13.31 -12.44
C LYS A 47 -2.01 14.83 -12.45
N LYS A 48 -1.26 15.38 -11.49
CA LYS A 48 -1.00 16.82 -11.39
C LYS A 48 -0.29 17.35 -12.63
N ALA A 49 0.74 16.65 -13.12
CA ALA A 49 1.43 17.02 -14.35
C ALA A 49 0.49 17.00 -15.56
N ALA A 50 -0.34 15.95 -15.68
CA ALA A 50 -1.33 15.86 -16.75
C ALA A 50 -2.37 17.00 -16.70
N LEU A 51 -2.83 17.37 -15.50
CA LEU A 51 -3.74 18.51 -15.29
C LEU A 51 -3.10 19.84 -15.69
N GLN A 52 -1.83 20.06 -15.33
CA GLN A 52 -1.11 21.27 -15.75
C GLN A 52 -0.97 21.36 -17.27
N MET A 53 -0.66 20.23 -17.93
CA MET A 53 -0.59 20.17 -19.39
C MET A 53 -1.96 20.41 -20.03
N HIS A 54 -3.02 19.82 -19.48
CA HIS A 54 -4.39 20.02 -19.93
C HIS A 54 -4.80 21.48 -19.83
N ALA A 55 -4.58 22.11 -18.67
CA ALA A 55 -4.86 23.53 -18.45
C ALA A 55 -4.11 24.41 -19.47
N ALA A 56 -2.81 24.16 -19.69
CA ALA A 56 -2.02 24.89 -20.68
C ALA A 56 -2.55 24.72 -22.12
N ALA A 57 -3.02 23.51 -22.48
CA ALA A 57 -3.63 23.25 -23.77
C ALA A 57 -4.99 23.97 -23.93
N CYS A 58 -5.85 23.91 -22.91
CA CYS A 58 -7.13 24.64 -22.88
C CYS A 58 -6.93 26.15 -23.06
N MET A 59 -5.97 26.76 -22.34
CA MET A 59 -5.64 28.17 -22.51
C MET A 59 -5.22 28.52 -23.93
N ARG A 60 -4.37 27.70 -24.57
CA ARG A 60 -3.92 27.93 -25.95
C ARG A 60 -5.03 27.78 -26.98
N LEU A 61 -5.96 26.86 -26.74
CA LEU A 61 -7.09 26.59 -27.63
C LEU A 61 -8.32 27.46 -27.33
N SER A 62 -8.25 28.32 -26.30
CA SER A 62 -9.41 29.09 -25.79
C SER A 62 -10.62 28.21 -25.44
N LEU A 63 -10.34 26.98 -24.97
CA LEU A 63 -11.35 26.05 -24.48
C LEU A 63 -11.50 26.22 -22.97
N LYS A 64 -12.72 26.04 -22.46
CA LYS A 64 -12.96 26.02 -21.02
C LYS A 64 -12.30 24.78 -20.41
N ASN A 65 -11.55 24.96 -19.32
CA ASN A 65 -10.94 23.85 -18.60
C ASN A 65 -11.93 23.26 -17.61
N GLU A 66 -12.38 22.03 -17.83
CA GLU A 66 -13.36 21.35 -16.97
C GLU A 66 -12.76 20.80 -15.68
N PHE A 67 -11.42 20.68 -15.61
CA PHE A 67 -10.70 20.18 -14.45
C PHE A 67 -10.06 21.29 -13.60
N GLU A 68 -10.38 22.56 -13.90
CA GLU A 68 -9.80 23.71 -13.19
C GLU A 68 -10.24 23.77 -11.73
N GLU A 69 -11.45 23.29 -11.41
CA GLU A 69 -11.97 23.18 -10.03
C GLU A 69 -11.42 21.99 -9.23
N GLU A 70 -10.82 20.97 -9.89
CA GLU A 70 -10.17 19.83 -9.19
C GLU A 70 -8.71 20.11 -8.79
N ALA A 71 -8.16 21.26 -9.21
CA ALA A 71 -6.76 21.63 -9.01
C ALA A 71 -6.50 22.52 -7.77
N ASP A 72 -7.56 23.06 -7.15
CA ASP A 72 -7.54 23.78 -5.86
C ASP A 72 -7.78 22.83 -4.67
#